data_AF-A0A818EUK6-F1
#
_entry.id   AF-A0A818EUK6-F1
#
_cell.length_a   1.000
_cell.length_b   1.000
_cell.length_c   1.000
_cell.angle_alpha   90.00
_cell.angle_beta   90.00
_cell.angle_gamma   90.00
#
_symmetry.space_group_name_H-M   'P 1'
#
loop_
_entity.id
_entity.type
_entity.pdbx_description
1 polymer ?
#
loop_
_entity_poly.entity_id
_entity_poly.type
_entity_poly.pdbx_seq_one_letter_code
_entity_poly.pdbx_strand_id
1 'polypeptide(L)'
;MNTVERFCQLCRKPVKFLRNLNLFPSIPRSTNHADLQNERISTRLLILLLFLSTATIIMYTSLIKANKIVDIGAPTFEVYSQLYITYSQTLTCPCTTISVDYKRFLNAEYTFHQVCSSIFVTDDWINHIAPSFENQPYDPPSFVWTGTNIFHSLSALCELSNKTVSESLTRFYSNQYISATITPSYLFQSQIQSMLDQFVSSTANNFLLSLQIVLDTNHANALLSAKQTNFLLVLAREYALIDIVPLSYDGCECGYSAQCTQTAGIYSYPNLTTVFSVTGQYVGCFPLESLLQSTLECFYRQACIDKLNFYIRHNSFMNVTALDSTLASRFFENSTIHELINKLMIEEWNQSIMYESYYNACKPISCT
;
A
#
# COMPACT_ATOMS: atom_id res chain seq x y z
N MET A 1 27.73 -95.81 -3.92
CA MET A 1 26.96 -95.41 -5.12
C MET A 1 26.56 -93.94 -4.92
N ASN A 2 27.12 -93.04 -5.74
CA ASN A 2 27.44 -91.65 -5.36
C ASN A 2 26.24 -90.68 -5.39
N THR A 3 26.17 -89.82 -4.37
CA THR A 3 25.22 -88.70 -4.18
C THR A 3 25.21 -87.68 -5.34
N VAL A 4 26.28 -87.64 -6.13
CA VAL A 4 26.44 -86.76 -7.31
C VAL A 4 25.51 -87.18 -8.47
N GLU A 5 25.24 -88.48 -8.67
CA GLU A 5 24.36 -88.94 -9.76
C GLU A 5 22.88 -88.61 -9.50
N ARG A 6 22.44 -88.63 -8.23
CA ARG A 6 21.07 -88.23 -7.85
C ARG A 6 20.84 -86.74 -8.07
N PHE A 7 21.83 -85.90 -7.78
CA PHE A 7 21.72 -84.45 -7.99
C PHE A 7 21.65 -84.09 -9.48
N CYS A 8 22.46 -84.74 -10.34
CA CYS A 8 22.37 -84.56 -11.79
C CYS A 8 21.04 -85.05 -12.40
N GLN A 9 20.44 -86.12 -11.89
CA GLN A 9 19.12 -86.57 -12.36
C GLN A 9 17.98 -85.63 -11.94
N LEU A 10 18.07 -85.03 -10.75
CA LEU A 10 17.10 -84.06 -10.25
C LEU A 10 17.11 -82.74 -11.05
N CYS A 11 18.28 -82.27 -11.51
CA CYS A 11 18.35 -81.10 -12.40
C CYS A 11 17.89 -81.38 -13.85
N ARG A 12 18.00 -82.63 -14.35
CA ARG A 12 17.59 -82.97 -15.73
C ARG A 12 16.08 -83.04 -15.93
N LYS A 13 15.31 -83.45 -14.92
CA LYS A 13 13.84 -83.56 -15.00
C LYS A 13 13.14 -82.22 -15.33
N PRO A 14 13.40 -81.10 -14.63
CA PRO A 14 12.77 -79.81 -14.95
C PRO A 14 13.24 -79.27 -16.29
N VAL A 15 14.51 -79.45 -16.67
CA VAL A 15 15.04 -79.01 -17.98
C VAL A 15 14.35 -79.75 -19.14
N LYS A 16 14.11 -81.06 -18.99
CA LYS A 16 13.42 -81.87 -20.01
C LYS A 16 11.92 -81.52 -20.11
N PHE A 17 11.29 -81.21 -18.98
CA PHE A 17 9.91 -80.73 -18.93
C PHE A 17 9.77 -79.35 -19.61
N LEU A 18 10.62 -78.39 -19.25
CA LEU A 18 10.64 -77.05 -19.84
C LEU A 18 10.94 -77.06 -21.35
N ARG A 19 11.83 -77.96 -21.80
CA ARG A 19 12.17 -78.10 -23.23
C ARG A 19 11.00 -78.61 -24.07
N ASN A 20 10.09 -79.38 -23.48
CA ASN A 20 8.92 -79.99 -24.13
C ASN A 20 7.60 -79.28 -23.80
N LEU A 21 7.64 -78.22 -22.98
CA LEU A 21 6.47 -77.45 -22.61
C LEU A 21 5.90 -76.73 -23.84
N ASN A 22 4.60 -76.90 -24.05
CA ASN A 22 3.85 -76.25 -25.11
C ASN A 22 2.52 -75.80 -24.53
N LEU A 23 2.40 -74.49 -24.30
CA LEU A 23 1.22 -73.86 -23.73
C LEU A 23 0.14 -73.57 -24.79
N PHE A 24 0.49 -73.66 -26.08
CA PHE A 24 -0.39 -73.36 -27.20
C PHE A 24 -0.52 -74.54 -28.19
N PRO A 25 -1.02 -75.71 -27.75
CA PRO A 25 -1.21 -76.84 -28.64
C PRO A 25 -2.41 -76.61 -29.59
N SER A 26 -2.26 -76.94 -30.87
CA SER A 26 -3.37 -76.98 -31.82
C SER A 26 -4.41 -78.04 -31.42
N ILE A 27 -5.69 -77.79 -31.73
CA ILE A 27 -6.78 -78.75 -31.51
C ILE A 27 -7.47 -79.03 -32.86
N PRO A 28 -7.44 -80.27 -33.39
CA PRO A 28 -6.73 -81.45 -32.87
C PRO A 28 -5.20 -81.32 -32.97
N ARG A 29 -4.46 -82.13 -32.21
CA ARG A 29 -2.99 -82.04 -32.09
C ARG A 29 -2.32 -82.16 -33.47
N SER A 30 -1.55 -81.15 -33.86
CA SER A 30 -0.80 -81.19 -35.12
C SER A 30 0.28 -82.28 -35.06
N THR A 31 0.39 -83.05 -36.15
CA THR A 31 1.44 -84.05 -36.37
C THR A 31 2.56 -83.50 -37.25
N ASN A 32 2.39 -82.28 -37.80
CA ASN A 32 3.36 -81.62 -38.65
C ASN A 32 4.49 -81.01 -37.80
N HIS A 33 5.73 -81.32 -38.18
CA HIS A 33 6.92 -80.91 -37.43
C HIS A 33 7.11 -79.38 -37.40
N ALA A 34 6.68 -78.67 -38.45
CA ALA A 34 6.77 -77.21 -38.51
C ALA A 34 5.81 -76.52 -37.51
N ASP A 35 4.58 -77.02 -37.40
CA ASP A 35 3.58 -76.46 -36.49
C ASP A 35 3.97 -76.68 -35.03
N LEU A 36 4.43 -77.90 -34.69
CA LEU A 36 4.93 -78.22 -33.34
C LEU A 36 6.14 -77.37 -32.94
N GLN A 37 6.97 -76.95 -33.91
CA GLN A 37 8.07 -76.02 -33.65
C GLN A 37 7.55 -74.61 -33.37
N ASN A 38 6.61 -74.10 -34.17
CA ASN A 38 6.01 -72.79 -33.96
C ASN A 38 5.24 -72.68 -32.63
N GLU A 39 4.52 -73.72 -32.23
CA GLU A 39 3.84 -73.78 -30.93
C GLU A 39 4.82 -73.70 -29.74
N ARG A 40 5.93 -74.45 -29.82
CA ARG A 40 7.01 -74.42 -28.81
C ARG A 40 7.77 -73.09 -28.81
N ILE A 41 8.00 -72.48 -29.98
CA ILE A 41 8.63 -71.15 -30.10
C ILE A 41 7.72 -70.09 -29.48
N SER A 42 6.42 -70.12 -29.79
CA SER A 42 5.43 -69.19 -29.23
C SER A 42 5.32 -69.34 -27.71
N THR A 43 5.37 -70.57 -27.20
CA THR A 43 5.45 -70.84 -25.75
C THR A 43 6.70 -70.24 -25.12
N ARG A 44 7.87 -70.38 -25.75
CA ARG A 44 9.13 -69.79 -25.25
C ARG A 44 9.12 -68.27 -25.32
N LEU A 45 8.58 -67.69 -26.39
CA LEU A 45 8.44 -66.26 -26.58
C LEU A 45 7.51 -65.68 -25.51
N LEU A 46 6.36 -66.32 -25.24
CA LEU A 46 5.46 -65.91 -24.17
C LEU A 46 6.16 -65.94 -22.80
N ILE A 47 6.83 -67.03 -22.45
CA ILE A 47 7.51 -67.15 -21.15
C ILE A 47 8.62 -66.10 -21.02
N LEU A 48 9.38 -65.84 -22.09
CA LEU A 48 10.42 -64.82 -22.11
C LEU A 48 9.81 -63.41 -21.97
N LEU A 49 8.73 -63.10 -22.69
CA LEU A 49 8.02 -61.83 -22.59
C LEU A 49 7.39 -61.63 -21.20
N LEU A 50 6.82 -62.68 -20.61
CA LEU A 50 6.26 -62.65 -19.26
C LEU A 50 7.36 -62.42 -18.21
N PHE A 51 8.51 -63.05 -18.39
CA PHE A 51 9.66 -62.82 -17.51
C PHE A 51 10.20 -61.39 -17.65
N LEU A 52 10.32 -60.87 -18.87
CA LEU A 52 10.75 -59.49 -19.11
C LEU A 52 9.75 -58.46 -18.57
N SER A 53 8.44 -58.69 -18.74
CA SER A 53 7.40 -57.78 -18.24
C SER A 53 7.34 -57.78 -16.71
N THR A 54 7.48 -58.95 -16.08
CA THR A 54 7.54 -59.04 -14.61
C THR A 54 8.82 -58.43 -14.05
N ALA A 55 9.97 -58.68 -14.67
CA ALA A 55 11.24 -58.08 -14.26
C ALA A 55 11.24 -56.55 -14.38
N THR A 56 10.67 -55.99 -15.46
CA THR A 56 10.53 -54.54 -15.63
C THR A 56 9.59 -53.92 -14.59
N ILE A 57 8.46 -54.56 -14.25
CA ILE A 57 7.56 -54.10 -13.18
C ILE A 57 8.25 -54.13 -11.80
N ILE A 58 9.02 -55.19 -11.50
CA ILE A 58 9.75 -55.30 -10.23
C ILE A 58 10.83 -54.23 -10.14
N MET A 59 11.58 -54.01 -11.22
CA MET A 59 12.61 -52.96 -11.26
C MET A 59 11.96 -51.58 -11.08
N TYR A 60 10.87 -51.30 -11.80
CA TYR A 60 10.14 -50.04 -11.67
C TYR A 60 9.64 -49.81 -10.24
N THR A 61 9.00 -50.82 -9.63
CA THR A 61 8.48 -50.70 -8.25
C THR A 61 9.60 -50.59 -7.21
N SER A 62 10.75 -51.22 -7.42
CA SER A 62 11.93 -51.09 -6.54
C SER A 62 12.59 -49.71 -6.59
N LEU A 63 12.39 -48.97 -7.68
CA LEU A 63 12.93 -47.62 -7.87
C LEU A 63 11.97 -46.52 -7.35
N ILE A 64 10.76 -46.88 -6.91
CA ILE A 64 9.85 -45.93 -6.27
C ILE A 64 10.44 -45.53 -4.92
N LYS A 65 10.86 -44.27 -4.81
CA LYS A 65 11.26 -43.68 -3.53
C LYS A 65 10.03 -43.59 -2.63
N ALA A 66 10.06 -44.28 -1.49
CA ALA A 66 9.05 -44.11 -0.47
C ALA A 66 9.30 -42.78 0.28
N ASN A 67 8.30 -41.91 0.29
CA ASN A 67 8.35 -40.70 1.11
C ASN A 67 8.11 -41.09 2.58
N LYS A 68 8.96 -40.60 3.48
CA LYS A 68 8.80 -40.76 4.92
C LYS A 68 8.27 -39.45 5.49
N ILE A 69 7.11 -39.51 6.15
CA ILE A 69 6.59 -38.38 6.93
C ILE A 69 7.35 -38.37 8.26
N VAL A 70 7.88 -37.21 8.64
CA VAL A 70 8.61 -37.00 9.89
C VAL A 70 7.92 -35.89 10.64
N ASP A 71 7.47 -36.17 11.86
CA ASP A 71 6.79 -35.20 12.71
C ASP A 71 7.78 -34.60 13.74
N ILE A 72 7.88 -33.29 13.77
CA ILE A 72 8.67 -32.52 14.73
C ILE A 72 7.71 -31.65 15.55
N GLY A 73 7.56 -31.98 16.83
CA GLY A 73 6.70 -31.24 17.76
C GLY A 73 7.30 -29.90 18.20
N ALA A 74 6.45 -28.87 18.28
CA ALA A 74 6.75 -27.52 18.75
C ALA A 74 8.14 -26.99 18.33
N PRO A 75 8.43 -26.91 17.02
CA PRO A 75 9.74 -26.47 16.55
C PRO A 75 10.01 -25.01 16.93
N THR A 76 11.29 -24.68 17.14
CA THR A 76 11.73 -23.27 17.24
C THR A 76 11.78 -22.62 15.86
N PHE A 77 11.85 -21.30 15.82
CA PHE A 77 11.96 -20.55 14.57
C PHE A 77 13.17 -20.99 13.73
N GLU A 78 14.31 -21.25 14.36
CA GLU A 78 15.54 -21.72 13.71
C GLU A 78 15.35 -23.12 13.10
N VAL A 79 14.70 -24.02 13.85
CA VAL A 79 14.40 -25.38 13.39
C VAL A 79 13.48 -25.34 12.18
N TYR A 80 12.39 -24.56 12.27
CA TYR A 80 11.50 -24.35 11.13
C TYR A 80 12.23 -23.77 9.91
N SER A 81 13.10 -22.78 10.12
CA SER A 81 13.83 -22.14 9.02
C SER A 81 14.73 -23.12 8.29
N GLN A 82 15.41 -24.00 9.02
CA GLN A 82 16.22 -25.09 8.44
C GLN A 82 15.38 -26.13 7.68
N LEU A 83 14.24 -26.53 8.26
CA LEU A 83 13.30 -27.45 7.63
C LEU A 83 12.73 -26.85 6.34
N TYR A 84 12.37 -25.57 6.35
CA TYR A 84 11.81 -24.89 5.20
C TYR A 84 12.79 -24.81 4.03
N ILE A 85 14.08 -24.59 4.29
CA ILE A 85 15.13 -24.60 3.25
C ILE A 85 15.18 -25.95 2.53
N THR A 86 14.97 -27.05 3.24
CA THR A 86 15.12 -28.41 2.69
C THR A 86 13.81 -28.96 2.10
N TYR A 87 12.67 -28.61 2.71
CA TYR A 87 11.37 -29.25 2.46
C TYR A 87 10.26 -28.24 2.11
N SER A 88 10.59 -27.05 1.58
CA SER A 88 9.64 -25.94 1.33
C SER A 88 8.33 -26.33 0.62
N GLN A 89 8.35 -27.34 -0.25
CA GLN A 89 7.18 -27.78 -1.04
C GLN A 89 6.25 -28.73 -0.28
N THR A 90 6.73 -29.41 0.77
CA THR A 90 5.99 -30.45 1.48
C THR A 90 5.82 -30.17 2.97
N LEU A 91 6.63 -29.27 3.53
CA LEU A 91 6.61 -28.91 4.95
C LEU A 91 5.29 -28.26 5.32
N THR A 92 4.57 -28.85 6.26
CA THR A 92 3.33 -28.29 6.77
C THR A 92 3.39 -28.18 8.29
N CYS A 93 3.13 -26.98 8.81
CA CYS A 93 3.19 -26.71 10.24
C CYS A 93 1.89 -26.03 10.71
N PRO A 94 0.92 -26.76 11.30
CA PRO A 94 -0.30 -26.17 11.84
C PRO A 94 -0.02 -25.21 13.01
N CYS A 95 -0.66 -24.04 12.97
CA CYS A 95 -0.62 -23.04 14.03
C CYS A 95 -1.55 -23.43 15.19
N THR A 96 -1.13 -23.18 16.43
CA THR A 96 -2.04 -23.21 17.58
C THR A 96 -2.98 -22.00 17.55
N THR A 97 -2.45 -20.84 17.14
CA THR A 97 -3.19 -19.59 17.05
C THR A 97 -3.35 -19.23 15.58
N ILE A 98 -4.59 -19.33 15.08
CA ILE A 98 -4.89 -19.11 13.65
C ILE A 98 -5.09 -17.65 13.28
N SER A 99 -5.21 -16.76 14.28
CA SER A 99 -5.49 -15.34 14.08
C SER A 99 -4.54 -14.51 14.93
N VAL A 100 -3.72 -13.67 14.28
CA VAL A 100 -2.66 -12.89 14.94
C VAL A 100 -2.84 -11.41 14.62
N ASP A 101 -3.00 -10.58 15.64
CA ASP A 101 -3.12 -9.12 15.48
C ASP A 101 -1.87 -8.54 14.79
N TYR A 102 -2.07 -7.63 13.84
CA TYR A 102 -0.98 -6.98 13.10
C TYR A 102 0.04 -6.31 14.02
N LYS A 103 -0.44 -5.70 15.12
CA LYS A 103 0.40 -5.05 16.14
C LYS A 103 1.53 -5.95 16.68
N ARG A 104 1.40 -7.27 16.63
CA ARG A 104 2.43 -8.20 17.14
C ARG A 104 3.65 -8.33 16.23
N PHE A 105 3.48 -8.11 14.93
CA PHE A 105 4.53 -8.39 13.94
C PHE A 105 4.79 -7.22 12.99
N LEU A 106 4.05 -6.13 13.11
CA LEU A 106 4.17 -4.97 12.25
C LEU A 106 4.38 -3.70 13.09
N ASN A 107 5.34 -2.88 12.67
CA ASN A 107 5.45 -1.49 13.08
C ASN A 107 5.54 -0.62 11.82
N ALA A 108 4.78 0.47 11.82
CA ALA A 108 4.72 1.46 10.77
C ALA A 108 4.70 2.84 11.43
N GLU A 109 5.66 3.66 11.03
CA GLU A 109 5.84 5.04 11.45
C GLU A 109 5.78 5.94 10.23
N TYR A 110 5.53 7.23 10.44
CA TYR A 110 5.43 8.20 9.37
C TYR A 110 6.01 9.54 9.80
N THR A 111 6.51 10.29 8.81
CA THR A 111 7.02 11.65 8.98
C THR A 111 6.17 12.62 8.17
N PHE A 112 5.72 13.70 8.81
CA PHE A 112 4.97 14.75 8.12
C PHE A 112 5.91 15.74 7.42
N HIS A 113 5.38 16.37 6.37
CA HIS A 113 6.00 17.51 5.70
C HIS A 113 6.29 18.61 6.72
N GLN A 114 7.48 19.20 6.63
CA GLN A 114 8.02 20.16 7.59
C GLN A 114 7.11 21.35 7.88
N VAL A 115 6.24 21.72 6.93
CA VAL A 115 5.24 22.78 7.14
C VAL A 115 4.33 22.50 8.34
N CYS A 116 3.97 21.24 8.59
CA CYS A 116 3.06 20.86 9.68
C CYS A 116 3.71 20.91 11.07
N SER A 117 5.03 21.08 11.16
CA SER A 117 5.76 21.35 12.40
C SER A 117 6.40 22.74 12.42
N SER A 118 6.18 23.54 11.38
CA SER A 118 6.74 24.89 11.26
C SER A 118 5.90 25.93 11.99
N ILE A 119 6.45 27.14 12.12
CA ILE A 119 5.73 28.27 12.71
C ILE A 119 4.49 28.67 11.89
N PHE A 120 4.43 28.34 10.59
CA PHE A 120 3.35 28.74 9.70
C PHE A 120 1.99 28.12 10.04
N VAL A 121 1.96 27.03 10.80
CA VAL A 121 0.72 26.41 11.28
C VAL A 121 0.39 26.75 12.74
N THR A 122 1.14 27.69 13.34
CA THR A 122 0.93 28.08 14.74
C THR A 122 0.10 29.36 14.85
N ASP A 123 -0.59 29.52 15.99
CA ASP A 123 -1.32 30.74 16.30
C ASP A 123 -0.43 31.99 16.32
N ASP A 124 0.86 31.85 16.64
CA ASP A 124 1.80 32.98 16.66
C ASP A 124 1.94 33.61 15.27
N TRP A 125 2.15 32.80 14.23
CA TRP A 125 2.19 33.28 12.84
C TRP A 125 0.84 33.84 12.40
N ILE A 126 -0.23 33.11 12.69
CA ILE A 126 -1.58 33.45 12.23
C ILE A 126 -2.04 34.80 12.83
N ASN A 127 -1.76 35.02 14.12
CA ASN A 127 -2.04 36.29 14.81
C ASN A 127 -1.12 37.41 14.33
N HIS A 128 0.15 37.09 14.04
CA HIS A 128 1.10 38.07 13.51
C HIS A 128 0.62 38.64 12.16
N ILE A 129 0.12 37.80 11.26
CA ILE A 129 -0.39 38.23 9.94
C ILE A 129 -1.82 38.78 9.95
N ALA A 130 -2.54 38.69 11.07
CA ALA A 130 -3.91 39.18 11.15
C ALA A 130 -3.99 40.70 10.88
N PRO A 131 -4.94 41.19 10.08
CA PRO A 131 -5.02 42.61 9.75
C PRO A 131 -5.17 43.47 11.01
N SER A 132 -4.38 44.53 11.15
CA SER A 132 -4.68 45.61 12.10
C SER A 132 -5.75 46.49 11.48
N PHE A 133 -6.96 46.45 12.04
CA PHE A 133 -8.17 47.08 11.51
C PHE A 133 -8.14 48.61 11.43
N GLU A 134 -7.02 49.27 11.73
CA GLU A 134 -7.08 50.68 12.05
C GLU A 134 -7.34 51.61 10.87
N ASN A 135 -7.00 51.30 9.60
CA ASN A 135 -7.22 52.25 8.49
C ASN A 135 -7.24 51.66 7.05
N GLN A 136 -7.34 50.34 6.87
CA GLN A 136 -7.31 49.72 5.52
C GLN A 136 -8.72 49.43 5.01
N PRO A 137 -9.09 49.87 3.78
CA PRO A 137 -10.34 49.45 3.17
C PRO A 137 -10.34 47.94 2.92
N TYR A 138 -11.52 47.35 3.03
CA TYR A 138 -11.72 45.93 2.75
C TYR A 138 -11.40 45.63 1.28
N ASP A 139 -10.48 44.69 1.06
CA ASP A 139 -10.00 44.28 -0.25
C ASP A 139 -9.84 42.74 -0.28
N PRO A 140 -10.88 41.98 -0.68
CA PRO A 140 -10.84 40.52 -0.69
C PRO A 140 -9.66 39.91 -1.47
N PRO A 141 -9.24 40.46 -2.63
CA PRO A 141 -7.98 40.15 -3.32
C PRO A 141 -6.69 40.19 -2.49
N SER A 142 -6.65 40.94 -1.39
CA SER A 142 -5.41 41.18 -0.66
C SER A 142 -5.08 40.03 0.29
N PHE A 143 -3.81 39.62 0.28
CA PHE A 143 -3.25 38.64 1.22
C PHE A 143 -3.47 39.07 2.68
N VAL A 144 -3.44 40.38 2.96
CA VAL A 144 -3.63 40.93 4.31
C VAL A 144 -5.00 40.57 4.89
N TRP A 145 -6.02 40.41 4.05
CA TRP A 145 -7.39 40.11 4.47
C TRP A 145 -7.68 38.60 4.55
N THR A 146 -7.02 37.82 3.69
CA THR A 146 -7.33 36.40 3.48
C THR A 146 -6.30 35.46 4.10
N GLY A 147 -5.06 35.92 4.28
CA GLY A 147 -3.92 35.12 4.74
C GLY A 147 -4.17 34.38 6.06
N THR A 148 -4.76 35.03 7.07
CA THR A 148 -5.12 34.39 8.35
C THR A 148 -5.99 33.14 8.15
N ASN A 149 -6.97 33.18 7.23
CA ASN A 149 -7.86 32.04 6.98
C ASN A 149 -7.16 30.92 6.19
N ILE A 150 -6.26 31.30 5.28
CA ILE A 150 -5.43 30.35 4.52
C ILE A 150 -4.55 29.57 5.50
N PHE A 151 -3.87 30.24 6.42
CA PHE A 151 -2.99 29.58 7.40
C PHE A 151 -3.75 28.82 8.50
N HIS A 152 -4.92 29.30 8.94
CA HIS A 152 -5.81 28.49 9.77
C HIS A 152 -6.25 27.21 9.06
N SER A 153 -6.59 27.29 7.76
CA SER A 153 -6.97 26.12 6.97
C SER A 153 -5.79 25.15 6.82
N LEU A 154 -4.58 25.66 6.59
CA LEU A 154 -3.37 24.84 6.52
C LEU A 154 -3.10 24.11 7.85
N SER A 155 -3.20 24.82 8.97
CA SER A 155 -3.08 24.23 10.31
C SER A 155 -4.11 23.12 10.52
N ALA A 156 -5.39 23.39 10.21
CA ALA A 156 -6.45 22.41 10.33
C ALA A 156 -6.21 21.17 9.45
N LEU A 157 -5.72 21.36 8.22
CA LEU A 157 -5.38 20.25 7.33
C LEU A 157 -4.23 19.40 7.87
N CYS A 158 -3.19 20.00 8.45
CA CYS A 158 -2.11 19.27 9.11
C CYS A 158 -2.62 18.46 10.32
N GLU A 159 -3.44 19.07 11.18
CA GLU A 159 -4.04 18.40 12.34
C GLU A 159 -4.95 17.25 11.93
N LEU A 160 -5.86 17.49 10.97
CA LEU A 160 -6.79 16.49 10.49
C LEU A 160 -6.08 15.34 9.76
N SER A 161 -5.00 15.64 9.01
CA SER A 161 -4.17 14.60 8.39
C SER A 161 -3.54 13.71 9.46
N ASN A 162 -2.91 14.31 10.48
CA ASN A 162 -2.33 13.58 11.62
C ASN A 162 -3.36 12.70 12.34
N LYS A 163 -4.48 13.29 12.73
CA LYS A 163 -5.55 12.57 13.39
C LYS A 163 -6.06 11.41 12.53
N THR A 164 -6.31 11.64 11.25
CA THR A 164 -6.80 10.62 10.31
C THR A 164 -5.83 9.45 10.21
N VAL A 165 -4.53 9.73 10.06
CA VAL A 165 -3.49 8.70 9.94
C VAL A 165 -3.35 7.92 11.24
N SER A 166 -3.27 8.61 12.38
CA SER A 166 -3.12 8.00 13.71
C SER A 166 -4.30 7.08 14.06
N GLU A 167 -5.53 7.56 13.87
CA GLU A 167 -6.74 6.77 14.13
C GLU A 167 -6.89 5.59 13.16
N SER A 168 -6.53 5.79 11.89
CA SER A 168 -6.58 4.73 10.88
C SER A 168 -5.52 3.67 11.13
N LEU A 169 -4.31 4.06 11.54
CA LEU A 169 -3.24 3.14 11.91
C LEU A 169 -3.61 2.32 13.16
N THR A 170 -4.23 2.97 14.15
CA THR A 170 -4.73 2.28 15.35
C THR A 170 -5.75 1.19 14.99
N ARG A 171 -6.68 1.49 14.07
CA ARG A 171 -7.64 0.50 13.55
C ARG A 171 -6.94 -0.58 12.73
N PHE A 172 -5.99 -0.21 11.88
CA PHE A 172 -5.24 -1.15 11.06
C PHE A 172 -4.48 -2.18 11.92
N TYR A 173 -3.88 -1.75 13.02
CA TYR A 173 -3.20 -2.64 13.97
C TYR A 173 -4.12 -3.59 14.74
N SER A 174 -5.42 -3.28 14.83
CA SER A 174 -6.42 -4.17 15.42
C SER A 174 -6.90 -5.27 14.46
N ASN A 175 -6.55 -5.18 13.17
CA ASN A 175 -6.82 -6.25 12.22
C ASN A 175 -5.95 -7.47 12.49
N GLN A 176 -6.41 -8.63 12.01
CA GLN A 176 -5.77 -9.91 12.28
C GLN A 176 -5.34 -10.60 10.98
N TYR A 177 -4.15 -11.19 11.02
CA TYR A 177 -3.66 -12.08 9.98
C TYR A 177 -4.14 -13.50 10.28
N ILE A 178 -4.85 -14.09 9.33
CA ILE A 178 -5.51 -15.39 9.50
C ILE A 178 -4.77 -16.45 8.69
N SER A 179 -4.23 -17.45 9.38
CA SER A 179 -3.68 -18.65 8.74
C SER A 179 -3.74 -19.87 9.65
N ALA A 180 -4.18 -21.00 9.11
CA ALA A 180 -4.23 -22.28 9.85
C ALA A 180 -2.84 -22.94 9.96
N THR A 181 -1.92 -22.59 9.08
CA THR A 181 -0.55 -23.11 9.04
C THR A 181 0.44 -21.95 8.99
N ILE A 182 1.71 -22.20 9.30
CA ILE A 182 2.74 -21.19 9.12
C ILE A 182 2.82 -20.80 7.64
N THR A 183 2.53 -19.53 7.36
CA THR A 183 2.71 -18.95 6.03
C THR A 183 4.20 -18.74 5.78
N PRO A 184 4.77 -19.22 4.67
CA PRO A 184 6.17 -18.95 4.31
C PRO A 184 6.53 -17.46 4.33
N SER A 185 7.75 -17.15 4.78
CA SER A 185 8.21 -15.76 4.96
C SER A 185 8.00 -14.86 3.74
N TYR A 186 8.30 -15.34 2.53
CA TYR A 186 8.15 -14.53 1.32
C TYR A 186 6.67 -14.22 1.01
N LEU A 187 5.79 -15.21 1.24
CA LEU A 187 4.35 -15.06 1.00
C LEU A 187 3.72 -14.17 2.06
N PHE A 188 4.10 -14.37 3.32
CA PHE A 188 3.70 -13.51 4.42
C PHE A 188 4.10 -12.06 4.15
N GLN A 189 5.36 -11.81 3.81
CA GLN A 189 5.85 -10.45 3.56
C GLN A 189 5.15 -9.79 2.37
N SER A 190 4.91 -10.53 1.28
CA SER A 190 4.15 -10.03 0.13
C SER A 190 2.69 -9.68 0.48
N GLN A 191 2.02 -10.53 1.25
CA GLN A 191 0.65 -10.28 1.71
C GLN A 191 0.57 -9.06 2.63
N ILE A 192 1.47 -8.95 3.62
CA ILE A 192 1.50 -7.82 4.54
C ILE A 192 1.86 -6.52 3.81
N GLN A 193 2.79 -6.55 2.85
CA GLN A 193 3.09 -5.37 2.03
C GLN A 193 1.87 -4.92 1.23
N SER A 194 1.17 -5.86 0.59
CA SER A 194 -0.06 -5.53 -0.15
C SER A 194 -1.14 -4.92 0.76
N MET A 195 -1.28 -5.43 1.98
CA MET A 195 -2.20 -4.87 2.97
C MET A 195 -1.81 -3.47 3.44
N LEU A 196 -0.51 -3.21 3.61
CA LEU A 196 0.03 -1.89 3.95
C LEU A 196 -0.21 -0.87 2.82
N ASP A 197 0.05 -1.26 1.57
CA ASP A 197 -0.16 -0.41 0.41
C ASP A 197 -1.65 -0.04 0.25
N GLN A 198 -2.54 -1.02 0.47
CA GLN A 198 -3.98 -0.79 0.50
C GLN A 198 -4.38 0.13 1.66
N PHE A 199 -3.81 -0.06 2.85
CA PHE A 199 -4.07 0.81 3.99
C PHE A 199 -3.67 2.27 3.71
N VAL A 200 -2.46 2.51 3.21
CA VAL A 200 -1.97 3.85 2.88
C VAL A 200 -2.86 4.51 1.83
N SER A 201 -3.15 3.80 0.73
CA SER A 201 -3.97 4.32 -0.37
C SER A 201 -5.41 4.60 0.06
N SER A 202 -6.06 3.66 0.75
CA SER A 202 -7.45 3.81 1.19
C SER A 202 -7.61 4.91 2.24
N THR A 203 -6.65 5.08 3.16
CA THR A 203 -6.68 6.14 4.17
C THR A 203 -6.62 7.52 3.50
N ALA A 204 -5.71 7.71 2.54
CA ALA A 204 -5.62 8.96 1.79
C ALA A 204 -6.90 9.22 0.97
N ASN A 205 -7.41 8.23 0.25
CA ASN A 205 -8.61 8.38 -0.57
C ASN A 205 -9.86 8.73 0.26
N ASN A 206 -10.01 8.11 1.44
CA ASN A 206 -11.14 8.41 2.33
C ASN A 206 -11.08 9.85 2.88
N PHE A 207 -9.88 10.34 3.20
CA PHE A 207 -9.67 11.74 3.59
C PHE A 207 -10.03 12.69 2.45
N LEU A 208 -9.52 12.44 1.24
CA LEU A 208 -9.77 13.25 0.06
C LEU A 208 -11.25 13.27 -0.31
N LEU A 209 -11.94 12.15 -0.20
CA LEU A 209 -13.39 12.08 -0.42
C LEU A 209 -14.13 12.98 0.58
N SER A 210 -13.74 12.94 1.86
CA SER A 210 -14.35 13.78 2.90
C SER A 210 -14.10 15.26 2.64
N LEU A 211 -12.88 15.62 2.22
CA LEU A 211 -12.51 16.98 1.84
C LEU A 211 -13.33 17.46 0.62
N GLN A 212 -13.44 16.63 -0.43
CA GLN A 212 -14.20 16.95 -1.62
C GLN A 212 -15.68 17.21 -1.31
N ILE A 213 -16.28 16.40 -0.43
CA ILE A 213 -17.66 16.60 0.02
C ILE A 213 -17.84 17.98 0.67
N VAL A 214 -16.87 18.43 1.48
CA VAL A 214 -16.92 19.76 2.10
C VAL A 214 -16.85 20.87 1.04
N LEU A 215 -15.94 20.75 0.07
CA LEU A 215 -15.79 21.71 -1.03
C LEU A 215 -17.06 21.81 -1.88
N ASP A 216 -17.59 20.66 -2.31
CA ASP A 216 -18.80 20.56 -3.13
C ASP A 216 -20.02 21.11 -2.38
N THR A 217 -20.14 20.80 -1.08
CA THR A 217 -21.24 21.28 -0.24
C THR A 217 -21.19 22.79 -0.09
N ASN A 218 -20.00 23.38 0.09
CA ASN A 218 -19.86 24.84 0.21
C ASN A 218 -20.30 25.54 -1.07
N HIS A 219 -19.89 25.02 -2.23
CA HIS A 219 -20.22 25.61 -3.52
C HIS A 219 -21.69 25.41 -3.90
N ALA A 220 -22.19 24.17 -3.83
CA ALA A 220 -23.55 23.81 -4.27
C ALA A 220 -24.63 24.52 -3.45
N ASN A 221 -24.36 24.81 -2.17
CA ASN A 221 -25.27 25.56 -1.31
C ASN A 221 -25.03 27.08 -1.34
N ALA A 222 -24.10 27.57 -2.18
CA ALA A 222 -23.71 28.98 -2.26
C ALA A 222 -23.46 29.61 -0.88
N LEU A 223 -22.78 28.88 0.03
CA LEU A 223 -22.57 29.34 1.39
C LEU A 223 -21.72 30.62 1.39
N LEU A 224 -22.23 31.68 1.99
CA LEU A 224 -21.51 32.95 2.09
C LEU A 224 -20.27 32.78 2.97
N SER A 225 -19.11 33.13 2.42
CA SER A 225 -17.87 33.23 3.19
C SER A 225 -18.04 34.31 4.25
N ALA A 226 -17.65 34.02 5.50
CA ALA A 226 -17.68 35.01 6.59
C ALA A 226 -16.79 36.22 6.29
N LYS A 227 -15.78 36.04 5.43
CA LYS A 227 -14.90 37.10 4.93
C LYS A 227 -15.36 37.66 3.60
N GLN A 228 -16.56 37.34 3.13
CA GLN A 228 -17.14 37.82 1.88
C GLN A 228 -16.21 37.66 0.67
N THR A 229 -15.43 36.57 0.64
CA THR A 229 -14.47 36.26 -0.43
C THR A 229 -15.14 35.68 -1.67
N ASN A 230 -16.36 35.16 -1.57
CA ASN A 230 -17.12 34.65 -2.70
C ASN A 230 -18.23 35.61 -3.16
N PHE A 231 -18.93 36.25 -2.22
CA PHE A 231 -19.98 37.21 -2.54
C PHE A 231 -19.91 38.43 -1.61
N LEU A 232 -20.13 39.61 -2.17
CA LEU A 232 -20.31 40.87 -1.44
C LEU A 232 -21.80 41.11 -1.17
N LEU A 233 -22.09 41.60 0.04
CA LEU A 233 -23.41 42.10 0.38
C LEU A 233 -23.43 43.61 0.17
N VAL A 234 -24.23 44.07 -0.80
CA VAL A 234 -24.33 45.48 -1.17
C VAL A 234 -25.72 45.99 -0.82
N LEU A 235 -25.79 47.15 -0.16
CA LEU A 235 -27.06 47.81 0.14
C LEU A 235 -27.51 48.63 -1.08
N ALA A 236 -28.58 48.17 -1.75
CA ALA A 236 -29.26 48.92 -2.79
C ALA A 236 -30.08 50.04 -2.16
N ARG A 237 -29.46 51.22 -2.01
CA ARG A 237 -30.05 52.39 -1.31
C ARG A 237 -31.39 52.85 -1.89
N GLU A 238 -31.64 52.59 -3.16
CA GLU A 238 -32.87 52.97 -3.85
C GLU A 238 -34.08 52.10 -3.48
N TYR A 239 -33.85 50.85 -3.06
CA TYR A 239 -34.93 49.87 -2.83
C TYR A 239 -34.96 49.31 -1.41
N ALA A 240 -34.02 49.72 -0.54
CA ALA A 240 -33.83 49.10 0.79
C ALA A 240 -33.65 47.58 0.72
N LEU A 241 -33.03 47.09 -0.36
CA LEU A 241 -32.72 45.68 -0.59
C LEU A 241 -31.24 45.41 -0.34
N ILE A 242 -30.93 44.16 -0.03
CA ILE A 242 -29.55 43.64 0.04
C ILE A 242 -29.32 42.82 -1.23
N ASP A 243 -28.39 43.29 -2.05
CA ASP A 243 -27.92 42.57 -3.23
C ASP A 243 -26.72 41.70 -2.84
N ILE A 244 -26.70 40.48 -3.38
CA ILE A 244 -25.60 39.53 -3.24
C ILE A 244 -24.86 39.50 -4.57
N VAL A 245 -23.67 40.09 -4.62
CA VAL A 245 -22.88 40.24 -5.84
C VAL A 245 -21.71 39.25 -5.81
N PRO A 246 -21.58 38.34 -6.78
CA PRO A 246 -20.43 37.44 -6.84
C PRO A 246 -19.13 38.21 -7.08
N LEU A 247 -18.07 37.79 -6.41
CA LEU A 247 -16.73 38.29 -6.68
C LEU A 247 -16.12 37.59 -7.90
N SER A 248 -15.16 38.28 -8.52
CA SER A 248 -14.37 37.75 -9.63
C SER A 248 -12.89 37.79 -9.28
N TYR A 249 -12.19 36.69 -9.59
CA TYR A 249 -10.75 36.53 -9.45
C TYR A 249 -10.17 36.17 -10.83
N ASP A 250 -9.27 37.00 -11.35
CA ASP A 250 -8.70 36.86 -12.71
C ASP A 250 -9.74 36.57 -13.82
N GLY A 251 -10.91 37.22 -13.75
CA GLY A 251 -12.00 37.07 -14.72
C GLY A 251 -12.86 35.82 -14.55
N CYS A 252 -12.60 35.01 -13.52
CA CYS A 252 -13.44 33.88 -13.10
C CYS A 252 -14.38 34.33 -11.99
N GLU A 253 -15.69 34.10 -12.12
CA GLU A 253 -16.71 34.57 -11.18
C GLU A 253 -17.19 33.46 -10.22
N CYS A 254 -17.26 33.78 -8.93
CA CYS A 254 -17.59 32.84 -7.86
C CYS A 254 -19.01 32.27 -7.92
N GLY A 255 -19.91 32.95 -8.63
CA GLY A 255 -21.26 32.45 -8.91
C GLY A 255 -21.26 31.23 -9.83
N TYR A 256 -20.21 31.04 -10.64
CA TYR A 256 -20.10 29.95 -11.61
C TYR A 256 -19.10 28.86 -11.20
N SER A 257 -18.06 29.21 -10.44
CA SER A 257 -17.04 28.25 -10.01
C SER A 257 -16.48 28.59 -8.64
N ALA A 258 -16.39 27.60 -7.75
CA ALA A 258 -15.68 27.73 -6.48
C ALA A 258 -14.16 27.78 -6.63
N GLN A 259 -13.63 27.32 -7.76
CA GLN A 259 -12.19 27.20 -8.02
C GLN A 259 -11.56 28.51 -8.51
N CYS A 260 -12.33 29.59 -8.68
CA CYS A 260 -11.78 30.87 -9.11
C CYS A 260 -10.78 31.39 -8.08
N THR A 261 -9.54 31.58 -8.54
CA THR A 261 -8.42 32.07 -7.77
C THR A 261 -7.65 33.12 -8.56
N GLN A 262 -6.88 33.91 -7.84
CA GLN A 262 -5.86 34.79 -8.40
C GLN A 262 -4.64 34.79 -7.49
N THR A 263 -3.51 35.23 -8.02
CA THR A 263 -2.28 35.33 -7.22
C THR A 263 -2.48 36.28 -6.05
N ALA A 264 -2.09 35.85 -4.85
CA ALA A 264 -2.19 36.65 -3.64
C ALA A 264 -1.21 37.84 -3.71
N GLY A 265 -1.76 39.04 -3.52
CA GLY A 265 -1.01 40.29 -3.57
C GLY A 265 -1.21 41.15 -2.33
N ILE A 266 -0.30 42.09 -2.14
CA ILE A 266 -0.48 43.25 -1.28
C ILE A 266 -0.59 44.45 -2.21
N TYR A 267 -1.62 45.26 -1.99
CA TYR A 267 -1.99 46.38 -2.85
C TYR A 267 -1.81 47.71 -2.11
N SER A 268 -1.32 48.73 -2.83
CA SER A 268 -1.25 50.09 -2.29
C SER A 268 -2.60 50.78 -2.44
N TYR A 269 -3.13 51.31 -1.35
CA TYR A 269 -4.28 52.21 -1.39
C TYR A 269 -3.85 53.65 -1.74
N PRO A 270 -4.64 54.44 -2.52
CA PRO A 270 -5.95 54.13 -3.11
C PRO A 270 -5.91 53.50 -4.51
N ASN A 271 -4.75 53.46 -5.16
CA ASN A 271 -4.64 53.11 -6.58
C ASN A 271 -4.76 51.61 -6.88
N LEU A 272 -4.85 50.76 -5.84
CA LEU A 272 -4.92 49.29 -5.92
C LEU A 272 -3.81 48.67 -6.78
N THR A 273 -2.64 49.31 -6.79
CA THR A 273 -1.46 48.78 -7.50
C THR A 273 -0.78 47.73 -6.64
N THR A 274 -0.48 46.55 -7.21
CA THR A 274 0.26 45.50 -6.52
C THR A 274 1.66 45.99 -6.14
N VAL A 275 1.94 46.06 -4.84
CA VAL A 275 3.28 46.43 -4.31
C VAL A 275 4.12 45.19 -4.00
N PHE A 276 3.46 44.07 -3.74
CA PHE A 276 4.12 42.79 -3.50
C PHE A 276 3.20 41.65 -3.90
N SER A 277 3.74 40.66 -4.61
CA SER A 277 3.04 39.40 -4.90
C SER A 277 3.66 38.32 -4.03
N VAL A 278 2.83 37.56 -3.33
CA VAL A 278 3.25 36.45 -2.49
C VAL A 278 3.35 35.22 -3.39
N THR A 279 4.55 34.96 -3.93
CA THR A 279 4.78 33.90 -4.91
C THR A 279 4.28 32.55 -4.40
N GLY A 280 3.49 31.86 -5.23
CA GLY A 280 2.93 30.56 -4.89
C GLY A 280 1.64 30.61 -4.07
N GLN A 281 1.23 31.77 -3.54
CA GLN A 281 -0.01 31.88 -2.76
C GLN A 281 -1.15 32.40 -3.64
N TYR A 282 -2.34 31.87 -3.41
CA TYR A 282 -3.56 32.28 -4.09
C TYR A 282 -4.65 32.68 -3.10
N VAL A 283 -5.46 33.64 -3.54
CA VAL A 283 -6.75 34.00 -2.92
C VAL A 283 -7.85 33.65 -3.90
N GLY A 284 -9.08 33.46 -3.43
CA GLY A 284 -10.18 33.07 -4.30
C GLY A 284 -11.52 33.02 -3.57
N CYS A 285 -12.52 32.43 -4.23
CA CYS A 285 -13.88 32.37 -3.71
C CYS A 285 -13.93 31.78 -2.30
N PHE A 286 -13.24 30.67 -2.09
CA PHE A 286 -13.14 29.99 -0.80
C PHE A 286 -11.66 29.89 -0.38
N PRO A 287 -11.31 30.24 0.87
CA PRO A 287 -9.92 30.14 1.36
C PRO A 287 -9.32 28.73 1.25
N LEU A 288 -10.15 27.68 1.43
CA LEU A 288 -9.69 26.30 1.32
C LEU A 288 -9.39 25.93 -0.14
N GLU A 289 -10.22 26.34 -1.10
CA GLU A 289 -9.96 26.13 -2.54
C GLU A 289 -8.68 26.84 -2.97
N SER A 290 -8.51 28.10 -2.55
CA SER A 290 -7.32 28.87 -2.90
C SER A 290 -6.06 28.32 -2.22
N LEU A 291 -6.16 27.84 -0.97
CA LEU A 291 -5.07 27.14 -0.30
C LEU A 291 -4.65 25.88 -1.06
N LEU A 292 -5.61 25.05 -1.48
CA LEU A 292 -5.31 23.80 -2.20
C LEU A 292 -4.56 24.04 -3.51
N GLN A 293 -4.84 25.15 -4.19
CA GLN A 293 -4.12 25.59 -5.40
C GLN A 293 -2.79 26.30 -5.11
N SER A 294 -2.55 26.71 -3.87
CA SER A 294 -1.33 27.37 -3.44
C SER A 294 -0.17 26.40 -3.27
N THR A 295 1.05 26.94 -3.35
CA THR A 295 2.34 26.30 -3.10
C THR A 295 3.04 26.99 -1.93
N LEU A 296 4.12 26.41 -1.42
CA LEU A 296 4.89 26.97 -0.30
C LEU A 296 6.13 27.76 -0.77
N GLU A 297 6.24 28.11 -2.04
CA GLU A 297 7.44 28.70 -2.65
C GLU A 297 7.98 29.94 -1.92
N CYS A 298 7.10 30.87 -1.52
CA CYS A 298 7.52 32.03 -0.73
C CYS A 298 8.08 31.62 0.64
N PHE A 299 7.56 30.57 1.25
CA PHE A 299 7.90 30.13 2.60
C PHE A 299 9.18 29.30 2.69
N TYR A 300 9.71 28.84 1.54
CA TYR A 300 11.07 28.31 1.42
C TYR A 300 12.13 29.40 1.26
N ARG A 301 11.74 30.68 1.08
CA ARG A 301 12.66 31.79 0.82
C ARG A 301 12.57 32.85 1.90
N GLN A 302 13.62 32.94 2.73
CA GLN A 302 13.68 33.95 3.81
C GLN A 302 13.44 35.38 3.29
N ALA A 303 14.02 35.75 2.15
CA ALA A 303 13.82 37.06 1.54
C ALA A 303 12.36 37.36 1.16
N CYS A 304 11.54 36.33 0.89
CA CYS A 304 10.12 36.50 0.62
C CYS A 304 9.33 36.74 1.91
N ILE A 305 9.62 35.96 2.97
CA ILE A 305 9.05 36.13 4.30
C ILE A 305 9.38 37.51 4.89
N ASP A 306 10.63 37.96 4.75
CA ASP A 306 11.08 39.26 5.26
C ASP A 306 10.33 40.41 4.57
N LYS A 307 10.14 40.33 3.24
CA LYS A 307 9.33 41.29 2.48
C LYS A 307 7.86 41.25 2.89
N LEU A 308 7.30 40.04 3.07
CA LEU A 308 5.93 39.86 3.53
C LEU A 308 5.73 40.52 4.90
N ASN A 309 6.63 40.28 5.85
CA ASN A 309 6.64 40.90 7.17
C ASN A 309 6.69 42.42 7.11
N PHE A 310 7.56 42.99 6.26
CA PHE A 310 7.67 44.44 6.07
C PHE A 310 6.34 45.09 5.67
N TYR A 311 5.60 44.47 4.75
CA TYR A 311 4.33 45.00 4.27
C TYR A 311 3.16 44.78 5.23
N ILE A 312 3.13 43.68 5.97
CA ILE A 312 2.04 43.37 6.92
C ILE A 312 2.18 44.16 8.22
N ARG A 313 3.40 44.25 8.78
CA ARG A 313 3.66 44.89 10.07
C ARG A 313 4.88 45.81 9.95
N HIS A 314 4.66 47.05 9.48
CA HIS A 314 5.71 48.06 9.28
C HIS A 314 6.69 48.21 10.47
N ASN A 315 6.26 47.99 11.72
CA ASN A 315 7.05 48.24 12.93
C ASN A 315 7.17 47.04 13.91
N SER A 316 6.58 45.88 13.59
CA SER A 316 6.64 44.69 14.45
C SER A 316 7.17 43.52 13.64
N PHE A 317 8.42 43.15 13.87
CA PHE A 317 9.05 42.04 13.17
C PHE A 317 8.94 40.76 14.01
N MET A 318 8.33 39.72 13.44
CA MET A 318 8.38 38.38 14.00
C MET A 318 9.57 37.65 13.40
N ASN A 319 10.40 37.05 14.25
CA ASN A 319 11.52 36.25 13.78
C ASN A 319 11.02 34.91 13.24
N VAL A 320 10.67 34.89 11.95
CA VAL A 320 10.15 33.73 11.23
C VAL A 320 11.25 33.16 10.37
N THR A 321 11.58 31.88 10.55
CA THR A 321 12.55 31.18 9.72
C THR A 321 11.84 30.51 8.54
N ALA A 322 12.43 30.59 7.36
CA ALA A 322 11.98 29.87 6.18
C ALA A 322 12.00 28.35 6.40
N LEU A 323 11.15 27.64 5.65
CA LEU A 323 11.24 26.20 5.50
C LEU A 323 12.60 25.83 4.90
N ASP A 324 13.14 24.68 5.32
CA ASP A 324 14.47 24.23 4.92
C ASP A 324 14.38 23.44 3.61
N SER A 325 14.87 24.04 2.53
CA SER A 325 14.93 23.42 1.20
C SER A 325 16.00 22.35 1.06
N THR A 326 16.90 22.20 2.06
CA THR A 326 17.94 21.18 2.07
C THR A 326 17.47 19.85 2.67
N LEU A 327 16.33 19.85 3.39
CA LEU A 327 15.71 18.63 3.88
C LEU A 327 15.21 17.79 2.70
N ALA A 328 15.47 16.48 2.76
CA ALA A 328 14.92 15.55 1.78
C ALA A 328 13.39 15.57 1.87
N SER A 329 12.75 15.94 0.77
CA SER A 329 11.30 15.90 0.61
C SER A 329 10.95 15.16 -0.66
N ARG A 330 9.82 14.44 -0.64
CA ARG A 330 9.24 13.83 -1.84
C ARG A 330 8.52 14.86 -2.73
N PHE A 331 8.29 16.07 -2.22
CA PHE A 331 7.58 17.16 -2.89
C PHE A 331 8.56 18.24 -3.33
N PHE A 332 8.22 18.93 -4.42
CA PHE A 332 8.98 20.10 -4.85
C PHE A 332 8.50 21.35 -4.09
N GLU A 333 9.32 22.40 -4.02
CA GLU A 333 8.92 23.67 -3.39
C GLU A 333 7.66 24.29 -4.04
N ASN A 334 7.48 24.04 -5.34
CA ASN A 334 6.33 24.48 -6.14
C ASN A 334 5.20 23.43 -6.22
N SER A 335 5.28 22.35 -5.44
CA SER A 335 4.13 21.45 -5.27
C SER A 335 2.99 22.18 -4.57
N THR A 336 1.79 21.95 -5.06
CA THR A 336 0.56 22.51 -4.49
C THR A 336 0.22 21.84 -3.16
N ILE A 337 -0.48 22.56 -2.28
CA ILE A 337 -1.00 21.98 -1.04
C ILE A 337 -1.94 20.80 -1.34
N HIS A 338 -2.67 20.83 -2.45
CA HIS A 338 -3.44 19.68 -2.91
C HIS A 338 -2.58 18.43 -3.15
N GLU A 339 -1.41 18.57 -3.80
CA GLU A 339 -0.48 17.45 -3.99
C GLU A 339 0.07 16.89 -2.67
N LEU A 340 0.35 17.76 -1.70
CA LEU A 340 0.76 17.35 -0.35
C LEU A 340 -0.39 16.60 0.35
N ILE A 341 -1.61 17.14 0.32
CA ILE A 341 -2.81 16.53 0.91
C ILE A 341 -3.18 15.20 0.26
N ASN A 342 -2.91 15.02 -1.03
CA ASN A 342 -3.10 13.74 -1.73
C ASN A 342 -2.27 12.60 -1.13
N LYS A 343 -1.27 12.93 -0.30
CA LYS A 343 -0.48 12.00 0.50
C LYS A 343 -0.60 12.26 2.01
N LEU A 344 -1.69 12.90 2.44
CA LEU A 344 -1.95 13.27 3.84
C LEU A 344 -0.82 14.10 4.45
N MET A 345 -0.10 14.91 3.68
CA MET A 345 1.09 15.65 4.13
C MET A 345 2.25 14.73 4.59
N ILE A 346 2.25 13.44 4.25
CA ILE A 346 3.30 12.48 4.67
C ILE A 346 4.47 12.47 3.67
N GLU A 347 5.67 12.66 4.19
CA GLU A 347 6.94 12.54 3.48
C GLU A 347 7.33 11.06 3.29
N GLU A 348 7.40 10.32 4.39
CA GLU A 348 7.88 8.94 4.36
C GLU A 348 7.07 8.04 5.30
N TRP A 349 6.95 6.77 4.91
CA TRP A 349 6.45 5.69 5.73
C TRP A 349 7.60 4.73 6.05
N ASN A 350 7.90 4.58 7.33
CA ASN A 350 8.93 3.66 7.83
C ASN A 350 8.27 2.40 8.38
N GLN A 351 8.41 1.29 7.65
CA GLN A 351 7.69 0.04 7.95
C GLN A 351 8.68 -1.09 8.28
N SER A 352 8.37 -1.85 9.33
CA SER A 352 9.12 -3.05 9.70
C SER A 352 8.17 -4.22 9.92
N ILE A 353 8.39 -5.30 9.16
CA ILE A 353 7.64 -6.55 9.25
C ILE A 353 8.53 -7.59 9.93
N MET A 354 8.09 -8.08 11.09
CA MET A 354 8.84 -9.01 11.94
C MET A 354 8.27 -10.43 11.80
N TYR A 355 8.80 -11.19 10.84
CA TYR A 355 8.32 -12.54 10.56
C TYR A 355 8.48 -13.51 11.75
N GLU A 356 9.57 -13.39 12.51
CA GLU A 356 9.78 -14.21 13.71
C GLU A 356 8.71 -13.94 14.78
N SER A 357 8.30 -12.69 14.96
CA SER A 357 7.20 -12.34 15.87
C SER A 357 5.87 -12.96 15.43
N TYR A 358 5.60 -13.00 14.11
CA TYR A 358 4.46 -13.73 13.56
C TYR A 358 4.56 -15.24 13.82
N TYR A 359 5.72 -15.84 13.56
CA TYR A 359 5.97 -17.26 13.80
C TYR A 359 5.71 -17.65 15.27
N ASN A 360 6.28 -16.87 16.19
CA ASN A 360 6.13 -17.08 17.63
C ASN A 360 4.67 -16.90 18.08
N ALA A 361 3.92 -15.99 17.45
CA ALA A 361 2.50 -15.80 17.73
C ALA A 361 1.62 -16.93 17.16
N CYS A 362 1.92 -17.45 15.97
CA CYS A 362 1.25 -18.63 15.39
C CYS A 362 1.44 -19.88 16.27
N LYS A 363 2.63 -20.02 16.87
CA LYS A 363 3.01 -21.10 17.80
C LYS A 363 2.71 -22.49 17.19
N PRO A 364 3.57 -23.01 16.30
CA PRO A 364 3.29 -24.28 15.62
C PRO A 364 3.18 -25.44 16.60
N ILE A 365 2.18 -26.30 16.37
CA ILE A 365 1.94 -27.50 17.19
C ILE A 365 2.98 -28.57 16.84
N SER A 366 3.13 -28.81 15.54
CA SER A 366 4.09 -29.71 14.93
C SER A 366 4.41 -29.26 13.51
N CYS A 367 5.43 -29.85 12.90
CA CYS A 367 5.72 -29.77 11.48
C CYS A 367 5.89 -31.18 10.90
N THR A 368 5.23 -31.47 9.77
CA THR A 368 5.27 -32.76 9.05
C THR A 368 5.82 -32.64 7.64
#